data_AF-A0A6L9VZ24-F1
#
_entry.id   AF-A0A6L9VZ24-F1
#
_cell.length_a   1.000
_cell.length_b   1.000
_cell.length_c   1.000
_cell.angle_alpha   90.00
_cell.angle_beta   90.00
_cell.angle_gamma   90.00
#
_symmetry.space_group_name_H-M   'P 1'
#
loop_
_entity.id
_entity.type
_entity.pdbx_description
1 polymer ?
#
loop_
_entity_poly.entity_id
_entity_poly.type
_entity_poly.pdbx_seq_one_letter_code
_entity_poly.pdbx_strand_id
1 'polypeptide(L)' 'MATVEAYFADGRNAASAARRLHLSVRAVTYRLQRVRELTGYDPADPADQLPLMVAVTGARLLDWPATALTTE' A
#
# COMPACT_ATOMS: atom_id res chain seq x y z
N MET A 1 -6.14 1.47 2.03
CA MET A 1 -4.86 0.94 1.51
C MET A 1 -4.51 1.43 0.09
N ALA A 2 -5.24 2.42 -0.46
CA ALA A 2 -5.18 2.83 -1.86
C ALA A 2 -3.78 3.14 -2.43
N THR A 3 -2.85 3.72 -1.66
CA THR A 3 -1.50 4.03 -2.17
C THR A 3 -0.66 2.79 -2.46
N VAL A 4 -0.67 1.80 -1.56
CA VAL A 4 0.10 0.56 -1.74
C VAL A 4 -0.51 -0.28 -2.86
N GLU A 5 -1.85 -0.33 -2.92
CA GLU A 5 -2.58 -0.99 -4.01
C GLU A 5 -2.24 -0.41 -5.38
N ALA A 6 -2.36 0.91 -5.53
CA ALA A 6 -2.06 1.60 -6.78
C ALA A 6 -0.59 1.42 -7.18
N TYR A 7 0.32 1.47 -6.21
CA TYR A 7 1.75 1.28 -6.46
C TYR A 7 2.06 -0.11 -7.02
N PHE A 8 1.51 -1.17 -6.44
CA PHE A 8 1.70 -2.53 -6.96
C PHE A 8 0.98 -2.76 -8.29
N ALA A 9 -0.24 -2.23 -8.44
CA ALA A 9 -1.00 -2.32 -9.70
C ALA A 9 -0.32 -1.60 -10.87
N ASP A 10 0.46 -0.56 -10.59
CA ASP A 10 1.25 0.19 -11.58
C ASP A 10 2.71 -0.29 -11.68
N GLY A 11 2.98 -1.55 -11.33
CA GLY A 11 4.29 -2.16 -11.53
C GLY A 11 5.39 -1.54 -10.66
N ARG A 12 5.05 -1.07 -9.45
CA ARG A 12 5.96 -0.38 -8.52
C ARG A 12 6.45 0.97 -9.05
N ASN A 13 5.66 1.63 -9.90
CA ASN A 13 5.96 2.98 -10.40
C ASN A 13 5.19 4.06 -9.62
N ALA A 14 5.89 4.84 -8.78
CA ALA A 14 5.28 5.88 -7.96
C ALA A 14 4.65 7.02 -8.79
N ALA A 15 5.21 7.35 -9.95
CA ALA A 15 4.67 8.40 -10.81
C ALA A 15 3.37 7.98 -11.51
N SER A 16 3.30 6.72 -11.96
CA SER A 16 2.07 6.14 -12.48
C SER A 16 0.99 6.07 -11.39
N ALA A 17 1.34 5.55 -10.20
CA ALA A 17 0.40 5.47 -9.08
C ALA A 17 -0.11 6.86 -8.66
N ALA A 18 0.76 7.87 -8.69
CA ALA A 18 0.38 9.27 -8.44
C ALA A 18 -0.64 9.77 -9.45
N ARG A 19 -0.44 9.49 -10.76
CA ARG A 19 -1.42 9.81 -11.80
C ARG A 19 -2.75 9.11 -11.57
N ARG A 20 -2.73 7.81 -11.24
CA ARG A 20 -3.94 7.01 -10.95
C ARG A 20 -4.71 7.54 -9.73
N LEU A 21 -4.00 8.02 -8.71
CA LEU A 21 -4.60 8.53 -7.48
C LEU A 21 -4.90 10.04 -7.51
N HIS A 22 -4.60 10.74 -8.60
CA HIS A 22 -4.68 12.20 -8.71
C HIS A 22 -3.89 12.93 -7.61
N LEU A 23 -2.69 12.43 -7.31
CA LEU A 23 -1.77 12.99 -6.32
C LEU A 23 -0.46 13.46 -6.98
N SER A 24 0.31 14.26 -6.25
CA SER A 24 1.71 14.50 -6.63
C SER A 24 2.57 13.26 -6.39
N VAL A 25 3.63 13.10 -7.18
CA VAL A 25 4.60 12.00 -6.97
C VAL A 25 5.19 12.05 -5.56
N ARG A 26 5.48 13.26 -5.05
CA ARG A 26 5.97 13.48 -3.68
C ARG A 26 4.99 12.98 -2.62
N ALA A 27 3.68 13.16 -2.81
CA ALA A 27 2.69 12.67 -1.87
C ALA A 27 2.64 11.14 -1.85
N VAL A 28 2.77 10.49 -3.01
CA VAL A 28 2.85 9.02 -3.09
C VAL A 28 4.13 8.50 -2.44
N THR A 29 5.29 9.06 -2.76
CA THR A 29 6.56 8.61 -2.16
C THR A 29 6.59 8.82 -0.65
N TYR A 30 6.06 9.95 -0.16
CA TYR A 30 5.89 10.18 1.27
C TYR A 30 5.00 9.12 1.93
N ARG A 31 3.85 8.79 1.31
CA ARG A 31 2.95 7.76 1.84
C ARG A 31 3.60 6.37 1.84
N LEU A 32 4.39 6.02 0.82
CA LEU A 32 5.14 4.75 0.78
C LEU A 32 6.22 4.70 1.86
N GLN A 33 6.95 5.80 2.08
CA GLN A 33 7.88 5.92 3.21
C GLN A 33 7.14 5.74 4.55
N ARG A 34 5.97 6.37 4.70
CA ARG A 34 5.17 6.23 5.92
C ARG A 34 4.68 4.80 6.15
N VAL A 35 4.42 4.03 5.10
CA VAL A 35 4.11 2.59 5.23
C VAL A 35 5.29 1.86 5.86
N ARG A 36 6.51 2.06 5.36
CA ARG A 36 7.72 1.47 5.95
C ARG A 36 7.90 1.86 7.42
N GLU A 37 7.70 3.12 7.76
CA GLU A 37 7.82 3.59 9.14
C GLU A 37 6.80 2.93 10.10
N LEU A 38 5.60 2.61 9.60
CA LEU A 38 4.52 2.05 10.40
C LEU A 38 4.53 0.52 10.47
N THR A 39 4.99 -0.15 9.42
CA THR A 39 4.91 -1.62 9.30
C THR A 39 6.26 -2.30 9.39
N GLY A 40 7.37 -1.56 9.22
CA GLY A 40 8.71 -2.11 9.07
C GLY A 40 9.03 -2.65 7.68
N TYR A 41 8.04 -2.77 6.78
CA TYR A 41 8.21 -3.33 5.44
C TYR A 41 8.33 -2.21 4.39
N ASP A 42 9.40 -2.22 3.60
CA ASP A 42 9.62 -1.26 2.52
C ASP A 42 8.90 -1.70 1.22
N PRO A 43 7.90 -0.96 0.70
CA PRO A 43 7.23 -1.31 -0.56
C PRO A 43 8.17 -1.37 -1.77
N ALA A 44 9.32 -0.69 -1.72
CA ALA A 44 10.32 -0.67 -2.78
C ALA A 44 11.31 -1.84 -2.69
N ASP A 45 11.44 -2.51 -1.53
CA ASP A 45 12.33 -3.66 -1.37
C ASP A 45 11.60 -4.96 -1.77
N PRO A 46 12.06 -5.69 -2.81
CA PRO A 46 11.46 -6.95 -3.23
C PRO A 46 11.25 -7.99 -2.09
N ALA A 47 12.11 -8.00 -1.08
CA ALA A 47 12.01 -8.92 0.06
C ALA A 47 10.78 -8.62 0.94
N ASP A 48 10.36 -7.36 1.00
CA ASP A 48 9.29 -6.86 1.86
C ASP A 48 7.92 -6.76 1.14
N GLN A 49 7.89 -6.96 -0.17
CA GLN A 49 6.68 -6.78 -0.97
C GLN A 49 5.61 -7.83 -0.69
N LEU A 50 6.00 -9.10 -0.52
CA LEU A 50 5.03 -10.19 -0.35
C LEU A 50 4.13 -9.98 0.88
N PRO A 51 4.68 -9.68 2.08
CA PRO A 51 3.86 -9.33 3.25
C PRO A 51 2.87 -8.20 2.99
N LEU A 52 3.31 -7.13 2.33
CA LEU A 52 2.45 -5.98 2.01
C LEU A 52 1.33 -6.35 1.03
N MET A 53 1.62 -7.13 0.00
CA MET A 53 0.60 -7.60 -0.96
C MET A 53 -0.44 -8.48 -0.27
N VAL A 54 -0.02 -9.38 0.62
CA VAL A 54 -0.92 -10.25 1.39
C VAL A 54 -1.78 -9.43 2.34
N ALA A 55 -1.18 -8.50 3.10
CA ALA A 55 -1.90 -7.66 4.05
C ALA A 55 -2.96 -6.78 3.34
N VAL A 56 -2.59 -6.16 2.22
CA VAL A 56 -3.50 -5.34 1.42
C VAL A 56 -4.63 -6.19 0.81
N THR A 57 -4.32 -7.38 0.33
CA THR A 57 -5.32 -8.30 -0.23
C THR A 57 -6.28 -8.79 0.85
N GLY A 58 -5.76 -9.17 2.02
CA GLY A 58 -6.55 -9.57 3.17
C GLY A 58 -7.47 -8.45 3.65
N ALA A 59 -6.94 -7.23 3.80
CA ALA A 59 -7.74 -6.05 4.15
C ALA A 59 -8.92 -5.85 3.20
N ARG A 60 -8.69 -5.95 1.88
CA ARG A 60 -9.77 -5.82 0.89
C ARG A 60 -10.80 -6.94 0.98
N LEU A 61 -10.35 -8.19 1.14
CA LEU A 61 -11.26 -9.35 1.24
C LEU A 61 -12.12 -9.32 2.50
N LEU A 62 -11.59 -8.76 3.59
CA LEU A 62 -12.27 -8.62 4.87
C LEU A 62 -13.06 -7.31 4.98
N ASP A 63 -13.10 -6.50 3.91
CA ASP A 63 -13.65 -5.14 3.91
C ASP A 63 -13.09 -4.25 5.05
N TRP A 64 -11.87 -4.52 5.49
CA TRP A 64 -11.21 -3.74 6.52
C TRP A 64 -10.56 -2.49 5.89
N PRO A 65 -10.67 -1.30 6.51
CA PRO A 65 -11.17 -1.03 7.86
C PRO A 65 -12.65 -0.62 7.96
N ALA A 66 -13.45 -0.73 6.88
CA ALA A 66 -14.87 -0.39 6.92
C ALA A 66 -15.65 -1.36 7.83
N THR A 67 -15.30 -2.64 7.76
CA THR A 67 -15.72 -3.68 8.68
C THR A 67 -14.57 -3.99 9.65
N ALA A 68 -14.81 -3.83 10.96
CA ALA A 68 -13.81 -4.11 11.98
C ALA A 68 -13.51 -5.61 12.05
N LEU A 69 -12.24 -5.97 12.23
CA LEU A 69 -11.86 -7.36 12.45
C LEU A 69 -12.41 -7.81 13.81
N THR A 70 -13.18 -8.89 13.82
CA THR A 70 -13.64 -9.51 15.07
C THR A 70 -12.45 -10.22 15.70
N THR A 71 -11.99 -9.73 16.85
CA THR A 71 -11.07 -10.46 17.72
C THR A 71 -11.91 -11.31 18.67
N GLU A 72 -11.83 -12.64 18.53
CA GLU A 72 -12.31 -13.58 19.55
C GLU A 72 -11.44 -13.56 20.82
#